data_AF-A0A024QGQ9-F1
#
_entry.id   AF-A0A024QGQ9-F1
#
_cell.length_a   1.000
_cell.length_b   1.000
_cell.length_c   1.000
_cell.angle_alpha   90.00
_cell.angle_beta   90.00
_cell.angle_gamma   90.00
#
_symmetry.space_group_name_H-M   'P 1'
#
loop_
_entity.id
_entity.type
_entity.pdbx_description
1 polymer ?
#
loop_
_entity_poly.entity_id
_entity_poly.type
_entity_poly.pdbx_seq_one_letter_code
_entity_poly.pdbx_strand_id
1 'polypeptide(L)' 'MKLSIIASSLLIASAILISAHFTTSALVSIVKNSLGNSLDFTYSLPLFILSILTFVVAIILILIDIKNRKE' A
#
# COMPACT_ATOMS: atom_id res chain seq x y z
N MET A 1 -11.46 -20.25 -4.42
CA MET A 1 -10.40 -20.71 -3.49
C MET A 1 -9.01 -20.18 -3.88
N LYS A 2 -8.53 -20.38 -5.11
CA LYS A 2 -7.24 -19.78 -5.56
C LYS A 2 -7.25 -18.24 -5.54
N LEU A 3 -8.35 -17.61 -5.98
CA LEU A 3 -8.48 -16.15 -6.03
C LEU A 3 -8.51 -15.51 -4.63
N SER A 4 -9.15 -16.15 -3.65
CA SER A 4 -9.17 -15.66 -2.27
C SER A 4 -7.78 -15.61 -1.65
N ILE A 5 -6.94 -16.62 -1.92
CA ILE A 5 -5.54 -16.66 -1.42
C ILE A 5 -4.71 -15.52 -2.04
N ILE A 6 -4.86 -15.30 -3.36
CA ILE A 6 -4.18 -14.20 -4.05
C ILE A 6 -4.61 -12.85 -3.48
N ALA A 7 -5.92 -12.66 -3.26
CA ALA A 7 -6.42 -11.42 -2.67
C ALA A 7 -5.89 -11.20 -1.25
N SER A 8 -5.84 -12.24 -0.39
CA SER A 8 -5.24 -12.13 0.94
C SER A 8 -3.76 -11.72 0.88
N SER A 9 -2.98 -12.29 -0.04
CA SER A 9 -1.57 -11.90 -0.21
C SER A 9 -1.41 -10.45 -0.67
N LEU A 10 -2.31 -9.94 -1.53
CA LEU A 10 -2.32 -8.55 -1.97
C LEU A 10 -2.75 -7.58 -0.85
N LEU A 11 -3.68 -7.99 0.03
CA LEU A 11 -4.03 -7.20 1.21
C LEU A 11 -2.84 -7.07 2.17
N ILE A 12 -2.10 -8.17 2.39
CA ILE A 12 -0.87 -8.14 3.20
C ILE A 12 0.17 -7.22 2.54
N ALA A 13 0.38 -7.33 1.24
CA ALA A 13 1.31 -6.47 0.51
C ALA A 13 0.92 -4.98 0.61
N SER A 14 -0.36 -4.64 0.45
CA SER A 14 -0.87 -3.28 0.62
C SER A 14 -0.62 -2.75 2.03
N ALA A 15 -0.88 -3.55 3.07
CA ALA A 15 -0.61 -3.16 4.47
C ALA A 15 0.88 -2.86 4.72
N ILE A 16 1.78 -3.68 4.17
CA ILE A 16 3.22 -3.44 4.24
C ILE A 16 3.60 -2.13 3.53
N LEU A 17 3.05 -1.86 2.34
CA LEU A 17 3.30 -0.63 1.60
C LEU A 17 2.82 0.63 2.35
N ILE A 18 1.64 0.56 3.01
CA ILE A 18 1.13 1.66 3.85
C ILE A 18 2.08 1.89 5.04
N SER A 19 2.51 0.82 5.72
CA SER A 19 3.45 0.91 6.83
C SER A 19 4.80 1.50 6.40
N ALA A 20 5.31 1.08 5.24
CA ALA A 20 6.53 1.61 4.65
C ALA A 20 6.39 3.10 4.30
N HIS A 21 5.24 3.53 3.78
CA HIS A 21 4.96 4.94 3.52
C HIS A 21 5.09 5.79 4.80
N PHE A 22 4.44 5.38 5.90
CA PHE A 22 4.51 6.12 7.16
C PHE A 22 5.93 6.10 7.75
N THR A 23 6.62 4.97 7.72
CA THR A 23 8.00 4.84 8.23
C THR A 23 8.96 5.71 7.44
N THR A 24 8.85 5.71 6.11
CA THR A 24 9.68 6.54 5.23
C THR A 24 9.37 8.01 5.44
N SER A 25 8.10 8.40 5.57
CA SER A 25 7.69 9.78 5.86
C SER A 25 8.24 10.26 7.21
N ALA A 26 8.17 9.42 8.25
CA ALA A 26 8.75 9.73 9.55
C ALA A 26 10.26 9.92 9.49
N LEU A 27 10.98 9.04 8.79
CA LEU A 27 12.41 9.13 8.61
C LEU A 27 12.82 10.38 7.81
N VAL A 28 12.09 10.70 6.73
CA VAL A 28 12.29 11.94 5.96
C VAL A 28 12.02 13.18 6.82
N SER A 29 11.01 13.17 7.67
CA SER A 29 10.71 14.27 8.59
C SER A 29 11.85 14.51 9.58
N ILE A 30 12.39 13.44 10.17
CA ILE A 30 13.55 13.51 11.08
C ILE A 30 14.77 14.10 10.36
N VAL A 31 15.06 13.61 9.15
CA VAL A 31 16.17 14.08 8.32
C VAL A 31 15.99 15.55 7.91
N LYS A 32 14.78 15.96 7.50
CA LYS A 32 14.45 17.35 7.12
C LYS A 32 14.61 18.32 8.29
N ASN A 33 14.21 17.90 9.49
CA ASN A 33 14.38 18.68 10.71
C ASN A 33 15.88 18.84 11.07
N SER A 34 16.70 17.81 10.83
CA SER A 34 18.15 17.86 11.09
C SER A 34 18.95 18.64 10.05
N LEU A 35 18.50 18.71 8.79
CA LEU A 35 19.23 19.34 7.66
C LEU A 35 18.76 20.76 7.33
N GLY A 36 17.90 21.36 8.17
CA GLY A 36 17.49 22.75 8.02
C GLY A 36 16.65 23.02 6.78
N ASN A 37 15.60 22.22 6.57
CA ASN A 37 14.54 22.45 5.56
C ASN A 37 14.99 22.49 4.08
N SER A 38 16.23 22.12 3.76
CA SER A 38 16.83 22.23 2.42
C SER A 38 16.47 21.08 1.46
N LEU A 39 15.75 20.06 1.92
CA LEU A 39 15.45 18.86 1.15
C LEU A 39 13.94 18.62 1.06
N ASP A 40 13.34 18.97 -0.08
CA ASP A 40 12.00 18.56 -0.47
C ASP A 40 12.04 17.19 -1.14
N PHE A 41 12.09 16.14 -0.31
CA PHE A 41 12.02 14.76 -0.78
C PHE A 41 10.56 14.28 -0.85
N THR A 42 9.94 14.40 -2.02
CA THR A 42 8.60 13.87 -2.32
C THR A 42 8.66 12.41 -2.80
N TYR A 43 9.21 11.51 -1.99
CA TYR A 43 9.31 10.07 -2.33
C TYR A 43 8.26 9.18 -1.63
N SER A 44 7.51 9.72 -0.67
CA SER A 44 6.49 8.95 0.05
C SER A 44 5.20 8.77 -0.77
N LEU A 45 4.92 9.66 -1.72
CA LEU A 45 3.67 9.70 -2.48
C LEU A 45 3.47 8.48 -3.43
N PRO A 46 4.49 8.01 -4.17
CA PRO A 46 4.35 6.82 -5.03
C PRO A 46 4.03 5.54 -4.26
N LEU A 47 4.63 5.34 -3.07
CA LEU A 47 4.36 4.18 -2.21
C LEU A 47 2.90 4.16 -1.73
N PHE A 48 2.37 5.32 -1.39
CA PHE A 48 0.97 5.46 -0.99
C PHE A 48 0.02 5.10 -2.13
N ILE A 49 0.25 5.65 -3.33
CA ILE A 49 -0.54 5.34 -4.53
C ILE A 49 -0.51 3.84 -4.84
N LEU A 50 0.68 3.22 -4.79
CA LEU A 50 0.82 1.78 -5.06
C LEU A 50 0.07 0.93 -4.05
N SER A 51 0.06 1.35 -2.77
CA SER A 51 -0.66 0.67 -1.70
C SER A 51 -2.18 0.70 -1.90
N ILE A 52 -2.72 1.84 -2.34
CA ILE A 52 -4.15 1.98 -2.67
C ILE A 52 -4.50 1.13 -3.88
N LEU A 53 -3.68 1.16 -4.93
CA LEU A 53 -3.92 0.38 -6.14
C LEU A 53 -3.97 -1.13 -5.84
N THR A 54 -3.00 -1.63 -5.06
CA THR A 54 -2.96 -3.04 -4.64
C THR A 54 -4.15 -3.41 -3.75
N PHE A 55 -4.59 -2.50 -2.87
CA PHE A 55 -5.81 -2.70 -2.07
C PHE A 55 -7.05 -2.83 -2.96
N VAL A 56 -7.26 -1.91 -3.91
CA VAL A 56 -8.41 -1.92 -4.82
C VAL A 56 -8.46 -3.20 -5.63
N VAL A 57 -7.32 -3.64 -6.18
CA VAL A 57 -7.21 -4.91 -6.93
C VAL A 57 -7.59 -6.10 -6.04
N ALA A 58 -7.13 -6.13 -4.79
CA ALA A 58 -7.46 -7.20 -3.85
C ALA A 58 -8.98 -7.26 -3.57
N ILE A 59 -9.63 -6.12 -3.38
CA ILE A 59 -11.09 -6.05 -3.17
C ILE A 59 -11.85 -6.55 -4.41
N ILE A 60 -11.44 -6.14 -5.61
CA ILE A 60 -12.06 -6.61 -6.86
C ILE A 60 -11.96 -8.14 -6.97
N LEU A 61 -10.80 -8.72 -6.66
CA LEU A 61 -10.61 -10.17 -6.68
C LEU A 61 -11.50 -10.90 -5.66
N ILE A 62 -11.71 -10.32 -4.48
CA ILE A 62 -12.64 -10.86 -3.48
C ILE A 62 -14.08 -10.84 -4.02
N LEU A 63 -14.51 -9.72 -4.62
CA LEU A 63 -15.85 -9.60 -5.19
C LEU A 63 -16.08 -10.63 -6.31
N ILE A 64 -15.08 -10.85 -7.16
CA ILE A 64 -15.12 -11.86 -8.22
C ILE A 64 -15.19 -13.28 -7.62
N ASP A 65 -14.36 -13.62 -6.62
CA ASP A 65 -14.40 -14.94 -5.99
C ASP A 65 -15.74 -15.19 -5.28
N ILE A 66 -16.35 -14.16 -4.67
CA ILE A 66 -17.69 -14.26 -4.07
C ILE A 66 -18.76 -14.47 -5.14
N LYS A 67 -18.71 -13.72 -6.25
CA LYS A 67 -19.66 -13.88 -7.36
C LYS A 67 -19.58 -15.29 -7.94
N ASN A 68 -18.37 -15.78 -8.24
CA ASN A 68 -18.16 -17.11 -8.82
C ASN A 68 -18.55 -18.28 -7.91
N ARG A 69 -18.74 -18.07 -6.61
CA ARG A 69 -19.24 -19.11 -5.68
C ARG A 69 -20.77 -19.18 -5.61
N LYS A 70 -21.47 -18.16 -6.12
CA LYS A 70 -22.94 -18.07 -6.08
C LYS A 70 -23.61 -18.56 -7.37
N GLU A 71 -22.85 -18.66 -8.47
CA GLU A 71 -23.22 -19.33 -9.72
C GLU A 71 -22.90 -20.83 -9.62
#